data_AF-A0A4W5Q521-F1
#
_entry.id   AF-A0A4W5Q521-F1
#
_cell.length_a   1.000
_cell.length_b   1.000
_cell.length_c   1.000
_cell.angle_alpha   90.00
_cell.angle_beta   90.00
_cell.angle_gamma   90.00
#
_symmetry.space_group_name_H-M   'P 1'
#
loop_
_entity.id
_entity.type
_entity.pdbx_description
1 polymer ?
#
loop_
_entity_poly.entity_id
_entity_poly.type
_entity_poly.pdbx_seq_one_letter_code
_entity_poly.pdbx_strand_id
1 'polypeptide(L)' 'MVAAGEPAVLECMPPRGHPEPSISWKKDSANIDDRDERITIRGGKLMITNARKSDAGKYVCVGTNMVGERES' A
#
# COMPACT_ATOMS: atom_id res chain seq x y z
N MET A 1 0.28 -10.85 12.55
CA MET A 1 0.59 -9.62 13.33
C MET A 1 2.10 -9.44 13.26
N VAL A 2 2.58 -8.24 12.93
CA VAL A 2 4.01 -7.92 12.87
C VAL A 2 4.43 -7.29 14.20
N ALA A 3 5.57 -7.70 14.75
CA ALA A 3 6.10 -7.11 15.98
C ALA A 3 6.69 -5.71 15.69
N ALA A 4 6.69 -4.82 16.68
CA ALA A 4 7.35 -3.54 16.52
C ALA A 4 8.86 -3.74 16.29
N GLY A 5 9.44 -3.01 15.35
CA GLY A 5 10.84 -3.16 14.94
C GLY A 5 11.06 -4.12 13.77
N GLU A 6 10.13 -5.04 13.51
CA GLU A 6 10.23 -5.99 12.41
C GLU A 6 9.74 -5.39 11.09
N PRO A 7 10.24 -5.89 9.94
CA PRO A 7 9.72 -5.50 8.65
C PRO A 7 8.30 -6.05 8.44
N ALA A 8 7.40 -5.20 7.96
CA ALA A 8 6.07 -5.58 7.49
C ALA A 8 6.02 -5.51 5.95
N VAL A 9 5.47 -6.54 5.32
CA VAL A 9 5.23 -6.57 3.88
C VAL A 9 3.77 -6.87 3.62
N LEU A 10 3.12 -6.02 2.83
CA LEU A 10 1.79 -6.24 2.30
C LEU A 10 1.87 -6.36 0.79
N GLU A 11 1.22 -7.39 0.26
CA GLU A 11 1.16 -7.63 -1.18
C GLU A 11 -0.27 -7.40 -1.66
N CYS A 12 -0.42 -6.68 -2.76
CA CYS A 12 -1.69 -6.52 -3.45
C CYS A 12 -1.57 -6.94 -4.91
N MET A 13 -2.56 -7.68 -5.37
CA MET A 13 -2.84 -7.85 -6.79
C MET A 13 -4.02 -6.93 -7.12
N PRO A 14 -3.82 -5.85 -7.89
CA PRO A 14 -4.90 -4.95 -8.22
C PRO A 14 -5.94 -5.67 -9.10
N PRO A 15 -7.18 -5.15 -9.14
CA PRO A 15 -8.16 -5.57 -10.12
C PRO A 15 -7.58 -5.41 -11.53
N ARG A 16 -7.68 -6.45 -12.36
CA ARG A 16 -7.26 -6.36 -13.76
C ARG A 16 -8.08 -5.27 -14.46
N GLY A 17 -7.43 -4.46 -15.28
CA GLY A 17 -8.08 -3.36 -16.00
C GLY A 17 -7.36 -3.04 -17.29
N HIS A 18 -8.10 -2.50 -18.26
CA HIS A 18 -7.54 -1.98 -19.51
C HIS A 18 -7.89 -0.49 -19.63
N PRO A 19 -6.89 0.41 -19.75
CA PRO A 19 -5.45 0.17 -19.63
C PRO A 19 -5.01 -0.35 -18.25
N GLU A 20 -3.83 -0.95 -18.19
CA GLU A 20 -3.27 -1.53 -16.96
C GLU A 20 -3.25 -0.47 -15.83
N PRO A 21 -3.84 -0.75 -14.66
CA PRO A 21 -3.89 0.23 -13.59
C PRO A 21 -2.55 0.38 -12.87
N SER A 22 -2.25 1.61 -12.47
CA SER A 22 -1.22 1.92 -11.49
C SER A 22 -1.69 1.55 -10.08
N ILE A 23 -0.78 1.09 -9.22
CA ILE A 23 -1.11 0.63 -7.86
C ILE A 23 -0.61 1.65 -6.84
N SER A 24 -1.50 2.08 -5.96
CA SER A 24 -1.18 2.86 -4.76
C SER A 24 -1.78 2.21 -3.51
N TRP A 25 -1.43 2.74 -2.34
CA TRP A 25 -1.88 2.22 -1.05
C TRP A 25 -2.48 3.33 -0.19
N LYS A 26 -3.58 3.00 0.49
CA LYS A 26 -4.20 3.81 1.53
C LYS A 26 -4.09 3.11 2.87
N LYS A 27 -3.84 3.89 3.92
CA LYS A 27 -3.94 3.49 5.32
C LYS A 27 -5.07 4.28 5.96
N ASP A 28 -6.08 3.59 6.51
CA ASP A 28 -7.21 4.21 7.20
C ASP A 28 -7.88 5.32 6.35
N SER A 29 -8.08 5.04 5.06
CA SER A 29 -8.63 5.95 4.03
C SER A 29 -7.75 7.13 3.63
N ALA A 30 -6.57 7.31 4.22
CA ALA A 30 -5.57 8.30 3.79
C ALA A 30 -4.53 7.67 2.86
N ASN A 31 -4.10 8.39 1.83
CA ASN A 31 -2.98 7.93 1.00
C ASN A 31 -1.71 7.82 1.87
N ILE A 32 -0.95 6.76 1.65
CA ILE A 32 0.35 6.62 2.30
C ILE A 32 1.32 7.59 1.64
N ASP A 33 1.90 8.47 2.44
CA ASP A 33 2.97 9.35 2.01
C ASP A 33 4.27 8.53 1.90
N ASP A 34 4.87 8.52 0.70
CA ASP A 34 6.13 7.82 0.42
C ASP A 34 7.36 8.59 0.90
N ARG A 35 7.16 9.75 1.55
CA ARG A 35 8.23 10.55 2.17
C ARG A 35 8.83 9.91 3.43
N ASP A 36 8.18 8.92 4.02
CA ASP A 36 8.78 8.16 5.12
C ASP A 36 9.78 7.14 4.53
N GLU A 37 11.07 7.33 4.80
CA GLU A 37 12.16 6.47 4.28
C GLU A 37 12.03 4.98 4.67
N ARG A 38 11.23 4.66 5.71
CA ARG A 38 10.94 3.28 6.09
C ARG A 38 9.96 2.60 5.16
N ILE A 39 9.17 3.38 4.43
CA ILE A 39 8.08 2.93 3.57
C ILE A 39 8.59 2.84 2.13
N THR A 40 8.33 1.72 1.48
CA THR A 40 8.63 1.54 0.05
C THR A 40 7.44 0.88 -0.63
N ILE A 41 6.98 1.48 -1.73
CA ILE A 41 5.92 0.92 -2.59
C ILE A 41 6.55 0.54 -3.93
N ARG A 42 6.51 -0.76 -4.28
CA ARG A 42 6.98 -1.26 -5.58
C ARG A 42 6.14 -2.43 -6.08
N GLY A 43 5.65 -2.32 -7.32
CA GLY A 43 4.93 -3.42 -7.99
C GLY A 43 3.73 -3.94 -7.20
N GLY A 44 3.01 -3.06 -6.51
CA GLY A 44 1.88 -3.42 -5.66
C GLY A 44 2.24 -3.97 -4.28
N LYS A 45 3.53 -4.05 -3.93
CA LYS A 45 3.98 -4.38 -2.57
C LYS A 45 4.24 -3.11 -1.78
N LEU A 46 3.73 -3.06 -0.56
CA LEU A 46 4.08 -2.08 0.46
C LEU A 46 5.01 -2.75 1.47
N MET A 47 6.18 -2.17 1.67
CA MET A 47 7.15 -2.62 2.67
C MET A 47 7.39 -1.52 3.70
N ILE A 48 7.36 -1.88 4.98
CA ILE A 48 7.71 -1.00 6.11
C ILE A 48 8.86 -1.67 6.83
N THR A 49 10.08 -1.14 6.74
CA THR A 49 11.29 -1.82 7.23
C THR A 49 11.45 -1.85 8.75
N ASN A 50 10.84 -0.89 9.45
CA ASN A 50 10.82 -0.80 10.91
C ASN A 50 9.42 -0.44 11.36
N ALA A 51 8.57 -1.47 11.57
CA ALA A 51 7.17 -1.29 11.92
C ALA A 51 7.00 -0.66 13.30
N ARG A 52 6.16 0.37 13.38
CA ARG A 52 5.81 1.09 14.61
C ARG A 52 4.35 0.82 14.98
N LYS A 53 3.99 1.05 16.24
CA LYS A 53 2.58 1.00 16.67
C LYS A 53 1.69 1.97 15.89
N SER A 54 2.23 3.11 15.46
CA SER A 54 1.54 4.09 14.61
C SER A 54 1.25 3.58 13.20
N ASP A 55 1.96 2.55 12.74
CA ASP A 55 1.75 1.92 11.45
C ASP A 55 0.61 0.88 11.52
N ALA A 56 0.09 0.56 12.71
CA ALA A 56 -1.12 -0.25 12.81
C ALA A 56 -2.32 0.48 12.19
N GLY A 57 -3.10 -0.23 11.40
CA GLY A 57 -4.30 0.29 10.73
C GLY A 57 -4.77 -0.63 9.61
N LYS A 58 -5.83 -0.22 8.91
CA LYS A 58 -6.34 -0.93 7.75
C LYS A 58 -5.65 -0.43 6.49
N TYR A 59 -4.98 -1.33 5.79
CA TYR A 59 -4.32 -1.06 4.53
C TYR A 59 -5.19 -1.55 3.37
N VAL A 60 -5.38 -0.69 2.37
CA VAL A 60 -6.17 -0.98 1.16
C VAL A 60 -5.33 -0.59 -0.03
N CYS A 61 -5.26 -1.45 -1.03
CA CYS A 61 -4.62 -1.08 -2.29
C CYS A 61 -5.65 -0.52 -3.27
N VAL A 62 -5.19 0.45 -4.06
CA VAL A 62 -6.02 1.17 -5.01
C VAL A 62 -5.39 1.04 -6.39
N GLY A 63 -6.15 0.47 -7.32
CA GLY A 63 -5.81 0.42 -8.73
C GLY A 63 -6.44 1.60 -9.46
N THR A 64 -5.62 2.44 -10.09
CA THR A 64 -6.08 3.62 -10.83
C THR A 64 -5.62 3.58 -12.27
N ASN A 65 -6.57 3.74 -13.20
CA ASN A 65 -6.31 3.94 -14.62
C ASN A 65 -7.15 5.11 -15.17
N MET A 66 -7.10 5.36 -16.48
CA MET A 66 -7.87 6.44 -17.12
C MET A 66 -9.40 6.27 -17.06
N VAL A 67 -9.88 5.07 -16.74
CA VAL A 67 -11.32 4.79 -16.57
C VAL A 67 -11.78 5.14 -15.15
N GLY A 68 -10.90 4.97 -14.16
CA GLY A 68 -11.17 5.37 -12.78
C GLY A 68 -10.29 4.64 -11.76
N GLU A 69 -10.74 4.66 -10.50
CA GLU A 69 -10.10 3.97 -9.37
C GLU A 69 -10.96 2.82 -8.83
N ARG A 70 -10.30 1.77 -8.33
CA ARG A 70 -10.91 0.64 -7.63
C ARG A 70 -10.05 0.22 -6.44
N GLU A 71 -10.70 -0.01 -5.32
CA GLU A 71 -10.09 -0.54 -4.10
C GLU A 71 -10.24 -2.07 -4.04
N SER A 72 -9.32 -2.75 -3.34
CA SER A 72 -9.39 -4.20 -3.08
C SER A 72 -10.51 -4.62 -2.14
#